data_AF-A0A7V9LKQ8-F1
#
_entry.id   AF-A0A7V9LKQ8-F1
#
_cell.length_a   1.000
_cell.length_b   1.000
_cell.length_c   1.000
_cell.angle_alpha   90.00
_cell.angle_beta   90.00
_cell.angle_gamma   90.00
#
_symmetry.space_group_name_H-M   'P 1'
#
loop_
_entity.id
_entity.type
_entity.pdbx_description
1 polymer ?
#
loop_
_entity_poly.entity_id
_entity_poly.type
_entity_poly.pdbx_seq_one_letter_code
_entity_poly.pdbx_strand_id
1 'polypeptide(L)'
;QFHRTLLELCGNQRLAQMAFAFHEQVGRARLQTLPYRVKPVRSTNAHKELVNLLKRGEATAARELHWQQRRRGAVELTEILERFTMDQS
;
A
#
# COMPACT_ATOMS: atom_id res chain seq x y z
N GLN A 1 -10.18 -0.03 1.36
CA GLN A 1 -11.09 0.07 0.20
C GLN A 1 -10.32 0.29 -1.11
N PHE A 2 -9.58 1.39 -1.27
CA PHE A 2 -8.86 1.73 -2.52
C PHE A 2 -8.10 0.58 -3.21
N HIS A 3 -7.14 -0.05 -2.52
CA HIS A 3 -6.31 -1.12 -3.12
C HIS A 3 -7.12 -2.38 -3.46
N ARG A 4 -8.17 -2.68 -2.69
CA ARG A 4 -9.07 -3.80 -2.97
C ARG A 4 -9.80 -3.57 -4.30
N THR A 5 -10.34 -2.38 -4.50
CA THR A 5 -11.01 -2.00 -5.75
C THR A 5 -10.09 -2.10 -6.95
N LEU A 6 -8.82 -1.67 -6.85
CA LEU A 6 -7.85 -1.83 -7.95
C LEU A 6 -7.61 -3.30 -8.31
N LEU A 7 -7.55 -4.19 -7.32
CA LEU A 7 -7.38 -5.63 -7.55
C LEU A 7 -8.63 -6.26 -8.18
N GLU A 8 -9.83 -5.85 -7.77
CA GLU A 8 -11.09 -6.32 -8.35
C GLU A 8 -11.21 -5.92 -9.84
N LEU A 9 -10.64 -4.77 -10.22
CA LEU A 9 -10.64 -4.26 -11.60
C LEU A 9 -9.56 -4.88 -12.51
N CYS A 10 -8.66 -5.73 -11.99
CA CYS A 10 -7.55 -6.26 -12.79
C CYS A 10 -7.96 -7.31 -13.84
N GLY A 11 -9.23 -7.75 -13.83
CA GLY A 11 -9.77 -8.74 -14.77
C GLY A 11 -9.29 -10.18 -14.55
N ASN A 12 -8.38 -10.43 -13.59
CA ASN A 12 -7.86 -11.75 -13.25
C ASN A 12 -8.19 -12.10 -11.79
N GLN A 13 -9.28 -12.86 -11.60
CA GLN A 13 -9.77 -13.23 -10.28
C GLN A 13 -8.75 -14.02 -9.45
N ARG A 14 -7.99 -14.93 -10.08
CA ARG A 14 -6.97 -15.74 -9.39
C ARG A 14 -5.86 -14.85 -8.83
N LEU A 15 -5.37 -13.91 -9.64
CA LEU A 15 -4.35 -12.96 -9.21
C LEU A 15 -4.88 -12.01 -8.11
N ALA A 16 -6.13 -11.54 -8.25
CA ALA A 16 -6.77 -10.69 -7.24
C ALA A 16 -6.87 -11.41 -5.88
N GLN A 17 -7.31 -12.68 -5.86
CA GLN A 17 -7.42 -13.49 -4.65
C GLN A 17 -6.08 -13.65 -3.93
N MET A 18 -5.01 -13.97 -4.67
CA MET A 18 -3.67 -14.05 -4.09
C MET A 18 -3.22 -12.70 -3.48
N ALA A 19 -3.48 -11.60 -4.19
CA ALA A 19 -3.11 -10.27 -3.73
C ALA A 19 -3.91 -9.79 -2.49
N PHE A 20 -5.13 -10.29 -2.27
CA PHE A 20 -5.91 -9.94 -1.08
C PHE A 20 -5.25 -10.41 0.21
N ALA A 21 -4.69 -11.61 0.25
CA ALA A 21 -4.02 -12.12 1.44
C ALA A 21 -2.87 -11.19 1.88
N PHE A 22 -2.03 -10.75 0.94
CA PHE A 22 -0.96 -9.78 1.20
C PHE A 22 -1.51 -8.41 1.60
N HIS A 23 -2.61 -7.97 0.99
CA HIS A 23 -3.25 -6.71 1.34
C HIS A 23 -3.76 -6.72 2.79
N GLU A 24 -4.38 -7.82 3.23
CA GLU A 24 -4.85 -7.98 4.61
C GLU A 24 -3.70 -8.01 5.61
N GLN A 25 -2.62 -8.73 5.31
CA GLN A 25 -1.43 -8.77 6.15
C GLN A 25 -0.83 -7.36 6.36
N VAL A 26 -0.66 -6.60 5.28
CA VAL A 26 -0.22 -5.20 5.36
C VAL A 26 -1.22 -4.33 6.12
N GLY A 27 -2.53 -4.58 5.95
CA GLY A 27 -3.59 -3.90 6.69
C GLY A 27 -3.45 -4.09 8.21
N ARG A 28 -3.20 -5.31 8.68
CA ARG A 28 -2.97 -5.59 10.10
C ARG A 28 -1.72 -4.89 10.64
N ALA A 29 -0.60 -4.99 9.92
CA ALA A 29 0.63 -4.28 10.30
C ALA A 29 0.42 -2.76 10.40
N ARG A 30 -0.37 -2.18 9.51
CA ARG A 30 -0.72 -0.75 9.56
C ARG A 30 -1.56 -0.38 10.79
N LEU A 31 -2.50 -1.22 11.18
CA LEU A 31 -3.31 -0.99 12.38
C LEU A 31 -2.44 -1.04 13.64
N GLN A 32 -1.57 -2.04 13.74
CA GLN A 32 -0.66 -2.19 14.87
C GLN A 32 0.34 -1.04 15.00
N THR A 33 0.82 -0.50 13.88
CA THR A 33 1.78 0.61 13.86
C THR A 33 1.14 2.00 13.88
N LEU A 34 -0.20 2.09 13.84
CA LEU A 34 -0.92 3.36 13.69
C LEU A 34 -0.57 4.43 14.77
N PRO A 35 -0.44 4.10 16.06
CA PRO A 35 -0.12 5.10 17.10
C PRO A 35 1.24 5.78 16.92
N TYR A 36 2.12 5.19 16.12
CA TYR A 36 3.54 5.57 16.01
C TYR A 36 3.89 6.16 14.64
N ARG A 37 2.88 6.28 13.77
CA ARG A 37 3.05 6.80 12.42
C ARG A 37 2.91 8.32 12.41
N VAL A 38 3.83 8.97 11.70
CA VAL A 38 3.60 10.33 11.21
C VAL A 38 2.37 10.34 10.30
N LYS A 39 1.51 11.36 10.44
CA LYS A 39 0.24 11.47 9.72
C LYS A 39 0.42 11.20 8.21
N PRO A 40 -0.33 10.27 7.60
CA PRO A 40 -0.02 9.72 6.27
C PRO A 40 -0.53 10.60 5.11
N VAL A 41 -0.14 11.88 5.07
CA VAL A 41 -0.54 12.83 4.01
C VAL A 41 -0.06 12.38 2.62
N ARG A 42 1.12 11.74 2.57
CA ARG A 42 1.75 11.28 1.33
C ARG A 42 0.99 10.15 0.65
N SER A 43 0.26 9.31 1.40
CA SER A 43 -0.48 8.20 0.81
C SER A 43 -1.69 8.68 0.04
N THR A 44 -2.42 9.66 0.58
CA THR A 44 -3.61 10.22 -0.06
C THR A 44 -3.26 10.90 -1.40
N ASN A 45 -2.18 11.68 -1.43
CA ASN A 45 -1.74 12.33 -2.67
C ASN A 45 -1.32 11.31 -3.73
N ALA A 46 -0.59 10.26 -3.34
CA ALA A 46 -0.20 9.18 -4.25
C ALA A 46 -1.41 8.42 -4.82
N HIS A 47 -2.46 8.19 -4.02
CA HIS A 47 -3.70 7.55 -4.50
C HIS A 47 -4.44 8.42 -5.51
N LYS A 48 -4.53 9.73 -5.28
CA LYS A 48 -5.13 10.66 -6.25
C LYS A 48 -4.38 10.66 -7.57
N GLU A 49 -3.05 10.73 -7.51
CA GLU A 49 -2.23 10.75 -8.71
C GLU A 49 -2.28 9.44 -9.49
N LEU A 50 -2.30 8.30 -8.78
CA LEU A 50 -2.50 7.00 -9.42
C LEU A 50 -3.82 6.94 -10.19
N VAL A 51 -4.91 7.45 -9.62
CA VAL A 51 -6.21 7.51 -10.33
C VAL A 51 -6.13 8.40 -11.57
N ASN A 52 -5.41 9.53 -11.50
CA ASN A 52 -5.23 10.41 -12.64
C ASN A 52 -4.46 9.73 -13.78
N LEU A 53 -3.39 9.00 -13.46
CA LEU A 53 -2.60 8.25 -14.45
C LEU A 53 -3.43 7.14 -15.09
N LEU A 54 -4.20 6.40 -14.29
CA LEU A 54 -5.10 5.36 -14.81
C LEU A 54 -6.17 5.94 -15.75
N LYS A 55 -6.75 7.09 -15.41
CA LYS A 55 -7.74 7.78 -16.27
C LYS A 55 -7.16 8.25 -17.60
N ARG A 56 -5.87 8.59 -17.64
CA ARG A 56 -5.15 8.99 -18.86
C ARG A 56 -4.64 7.81 -19.68
N GLY A 57 -4.81 6.57 -19.20
CA GLY A 57 -4.28 5.38 -19.86
C GLY A 57 -2.77 5.18 -19.70
N GLU A 58 -2.12 5.92 -18.78
CA GLU A 58 -0.67 5.89 -18.57
C GLU A 58 -0.26 4.70 -17.68
N ALA A 59 -0.49 3.47 -18.17
CA ALA A 59 -0.33 2.25 -17.39
C ALA A 59 1.08 2.05 -16.79
N THR A 60 2.14 2.39 -17.56
CA THR A 60 3.53 2.27 -17.09
C THR A 60 3.82 3.23 -15.93
N ALA A 61 3.41 4.50 -16.07
CA ALA A 61 3.59 5.50 -15.02
C ALA A 61 2.76 5.15 -13.77
N ALA A 62 1.52 4.68 -13.95
CA ALA A 62 0.67 4.20 -12.87
C ALA A 62 1.31 3.04 -12.11
N ARG A 63 1.88 2.07 -12.82
CA ARG A 63 2.60 0.93 -12.23
C ARG A 63 3.81 1.40 -11.42
N GLU A 64 4.64 2.28 -11.98
CA GLU A 64 5.85 2.76 -11.32
C GLU A 64 5.53 3.55 -10.05
N LEU A 65 4.56 4.49 -10.15
CA LEU A 65 4.09 5.25 -8.98
C LEU A 65 3.56 4.31 -7.89
N HIS A 66 2.78 3.30 -8.28
CA HIS A 66 2.26 2.31 -7.34
C HIS A 66 3.38 1.52 -6.66
N TRP A 67 4.35 1.05 -7.45
CA TRP A 67 5.51 0.30 -6.95
C TRP A 67 6.33 1.11 -5.95
N GLN A 68 6.68 2.34 -6.28
CA GLN A 68 7.41 3.25 -5.39
C GLN A 68 6.65 3.50 -4.09
N GLN A 69 5.34 3.72 -4.16
CA GLN A 69 4.49 3.89 -2.99
C GLN A 69 4.50 2.64 -2.10
N ARG A 70 4.38 1.45 -2.69
CA ARG A 70 4.41 0.17 -1.97
C ARG A 70 5.75 -0.05 -1.30
N ARG A 71 6.86 0.19 -2.01
CA ARG A 71 8.22 0.06 -1.48
C ARG A 71 8.47 1.01 -0.31
N ARG A 72 8.14 2.29 -0.45
CA ARG A 72 8.26 3.26 0.64
C ARG A 72 7.42 2.87 1.85
N GLY A 73 6.16 2.52 1.63
CA GLY A 73 5.26 2.13 2.72
C GLY A 73 5.70 0.84 3.43
N ALA A 74 6.41 -0.06 2.75
CA ALA A 74 7.02 -1.23 3.36
C ALA A 74 8.19 -0.83 4.28
N VAL A 75 9.12 0.01 3.80
CA VAL A 75 10.24 0.53 4.62
C VAL A 75 9.71 1.23 5.87
N GLU A 76 8.77 2.15 5.72
CA GLU A 76 8.15 2.86 6.86
C GLU A 76 7.51 1.90 7.88
N LEU A 77 6.87 0.80 7.43
CA LEU A 77 6.28 -0.19 8.33
C LEU A 77 7.34 -1.00 9.06
N THR A 78 8.34 -1.49 8.32
CA THR A 78 9.39 -2.33 8.86
C THR A 78 10.22 -1.58 9.89
N GLU A 79 10.60 -0.32 9.62
CA GLU A 79 11.33 0.52 10.58
C GLU A 79 10.56 0.72 11.89
N ILE A 80 9.23 0.87 11.82
CA ILE A 80 8.39 1.01 13.02
C ILE A 80 8.35 -0.33 13.77
N LEU A 81 8.13 -1.45 13.07
CA LEU A 81 8.07 -2.78 13.67
C LEU A 81 9.40 -3.21 14.30
N GLU A 82 10.53 -2.91 13.67
CA GLU A 82 11.87 -3.17 14.22
C GLU A 82 12.07 -2.45 15.56
N ARG A 83 11.67 -1.17 15.63
CA ARG A 83 11.68 -0.41 16.89
C ARG A 83 10.78 -1.05 17.96
N PHE A 84 9.60 -1.55 17.60
CA PHE A 84 8.72 -2.27 18.54
C PHE A 84 9.33 -3.55 19.08
N THR A 85 9.98 -4.32 18.21
CA THR A 85 10.51 -5.63 18.60
C THR A 85 11.70 -5.47 19.52
N MET A 86 12.53 -4.44 19.30
CA MET A 86 13.66 -4.09 20.17
C MET A 86 13.23 -3.56 21.55
N ASP A 87 12.11 -2.84 21.65
CA ASP A 87 11.61 -2.29 22.93
C ASP A 87 10.91 -3.34 23.83
N GLN A 88 10.56 -4.49 23.25
CA GLN A 88 9.94 -5.62 23.95
C GLN A 88 10.95 -6.70 24.38
N SER A 89 12.25 -6.49 24.12
CA SER A 89 13.34 -7.45 24.36
C SER A 89 14.16 -7.12 25.59
#